data_AF-A0A251S2V5-F1
#
_entry.id   AF-A0A251S2V5-F1
#
_cell.length_a   1.000
_cell.length_b   1.000
_cell.length_c   1.000
_cell.angle_alpha   90.00
_cell.angle_beta   90.00
_cell.angle_gamma   90.00
#
_symmetry.space_group_name_H-M   'P 1'
#
loop_
_entity.id
_entity.type
_entity.pdbx_description
1 polymer ?
#
loop_
_entity_poly.entity_id
_entity_poly.type
_entity_poly.pdbx_seq_one_letter_code
_entity_poly.pdbx_strand_id
1 'polypeptide(L)'
;MSDNIPIELQEEILKRLPVKSLIQFRSVSKSWKSLIDSSHFIADYSGGQPQLQEQHLFVRYQNKVGENDERKYDSIVDDDSFPHRRVSFTLPRCVKMLRGSKSVGSSHGLMCLHSDYFGDVRRDVAVIWNVLIGKAVAVAVPNVVGDASSSMYATALGFGVCPETFDPKIVKINYVNPYRWFGDIENITSIPHQVEVFTLSTGTWRSPYGGSSNLPRKSIQFSDFYSIVIDGVLYSVATDRIKTDAGIESSNLIVSFDLTSEEFQEIYLPPHLEDYQGEYSLSVSKLWESLVVLERNEVGDATIVWRMDDDHDDDDDDDDDDGGGGGVPERSFTKLFTINTPHAYIIAVHAFRKSGESIIVIVDDDCESFDDDISLVLYEPFTKRITNLGIKGTEHVPTFMRYYMETLLLLDQPNDMIYDKGEKRRLEAYMQRT
;
A
#
# COMPACT_ATOMS: atom_id res chain seq x y z
N MET A 1 -20.87 20.75 -28.80
CA MET A 1 -21.73 19.55 -28.76
C MET A 1 -23.11 19.99 -28.31
N SER A 2 -24.15 19.40 -28.88
CA SER A 2 -25.41 20.10 -29.12
C SER A 2 -26.08 20.59 -27.84
N ASP A 3 -26.55 21.84 -27.86
CA ASP A 3 -27.48 22.40 -26.87
C ASP A 3 -28.82 21.61 -26.79
N ASN A 4 -28.91 20.46 -27.47
CA ASN A 4 -30.08 19.62 -27.63
C ASN A 4 -30.04 18.36 -26.73
N ILE A 5 -28.95 18.09 -26.01
CA ILE A 5 -28.89 16.99 -25.04
C ILE A 5 -28.87 17.57 -23.61
N PRO A 6 -29.83 17.21 -22.74
CA PRO A 6 -29.83 17.59 -21.33
C PRO A 6 -28.50 17.27 -20.62
N ILE A 7 -28.09 18.13 -19.68
CA ILE A 7 -26.77 18.01 -19.03
C ILE A 7 -26.63 16.70 -18.25
N GLU A 8 -27.74 16.21 -17.70
CA GLU A 8 -27.83 14.95 -16.97
C GLU A 8 -27.52 13.75 -17.88
N LEU A 9 -28.00 13.79 -19.14
CA LEU A 9 -27.67 12.74 -20.11
C LEU A 9 -26.23 12.85 -20.60
N GLN A 10 -25.68 14.07 -20.71
CA GLN A 10 -24.27 14.24 -21.04
C GLN A 10 -23.38 13.66 -19.93
N GLU A 11 -23.72 13.89 -18.67
CA GLU A 11 -23.03 13.33 -17.51
C GLU A 11 -23.02 11.80 -17.55
N GLU A 12 -24.17 11.16 -17.77
CA GLU A 12 -24.28 9.70 -17.88
C GLU A 12 -23.50 9.12 -19.07
N ILE A 13 -23.40 9.86 -20.18
CA ILE A 13 -22.55 9.47 -21.31
C ILE A 13 -21.08 9.56 -20.92
N LEU A 14 -20.65 10.67 -20.30
CA LEU A 14 -19.28 10.88 -19.88
C LEU A 14 -18.83 9.83 -18.86
N LYS A 15 -19.68 9.44 -17.90
CA LYS A 15 -19.38 8.42 -16.90
C LYS A 15 -19.01 7.05 -17.49
N ARG A 16 -19.38 6.77 -18.74
CA ARG A 16 -19.07 5.51 -19.45
C ARG A 16 -17.77 5.54 -20.25
N LEU A 17 -17.08 6.69 -20.28
CA LEU A 17 -15.85 6.86 -21.05
C LEU A 17 -14.63 6.55 -20.20
N PRO A 18 -13.55 5.98 -20.79
CA PRO A 18 -12.28 5.81 -20.09
C PRO A 18 -11.71 7.13 -19.56
N VAL A 19 -10.91 7.05 -18.49
CA VAL A 19 -10.32 8.22 -17.83
C VAL A 19 -9.51 9.07 -18.83
N LYS A 20 -8.71 8.44 -19.68
CA LYS A 20 -7.93 9.14 -20.72
C LYS A 20 -8.80 10.01 -21.63
N SER A 21 -9.97 9.51 -22.05
CA SER A 21 -10.92 10.24 -22.89
C SER A 21 -11.52 11.42 -22.13
N LEU A 22 -11.90 11.22 -20.86
CA LEU A 22 -12.43 12.27 -20.00
C LEU A 22 -11.43 13.41 -19.82
N ILE A 23 -10.15 13.09 -19.60
CA ILE A 23 -9.10 14.10 -19.48
C ILE A 23 -8.95 14.93 -20.77
N GLN A 24 -9.05 14.30 -21.95
CA GLN A 24 -9.03 15.02 -23.23
C GLN A 24 -10.29 15.87 -23.44
N PHE A 25 -11.45 15.38 -23.00
CA PHE A 25 -12.75 16.04 -23.18
C PHE A 25 -12.89 17.34 -22.39
N ARG A 26 -12.09 17.52 -21.33
CA ARG A 26 -11.93 18.81 -20.63
C ARG A 26 -11.46 19.94 -21.57
N SER A 27 -10.78 19.64 -22.66
CA SER A 27 -10.33 20.64 -23.65
C SER A 27 -11.40 20.97 -24.70
N VAL A 28 -12.51 20.23 -24.74
CA VAL A 28 -13.56 20.40 -25.76
C VAL A 28 -14.50 21.56 -25.42
N SER A 29 -14.88 21.73 -24.15
CA SER A 29 -15.72 22.86 -23.72
C SER A 29 -15.52 23.22 -22.25
N LYS A 30 -15.83 24.47 -21.89
CA LYS A 30 -15.79 24.95 -20.48
C LYS A 30 -16.80 24.22 -19.60
N SER A 31 -17.98 23.89 -20.14
CA SER A 31 -19.03 23.17 -19.42
C SER A 31 -18.57 21.76 -19.07
N TRP A 32 -18.04 21.01 -20.04
CA TRP A 32 -17.50 19.66 -19.82
C TRP A 32 -16.31 19.66 -18.86
N LYS A 33 -15.41 20.64 -19.01
CA LYS A 33 -14.33 20.82 -18.03
C LYS A 33 -14.87 21.00 -16.61
N SER A 34 -15.85 21.87 -16.43
CA SER A 34 -16.45 22.15 -15.12
C SER A 34 -17.17 20.93 -14.54
N LEU A 35 -17.86 20.16 -15.38
CA LEU A 35 -18.55 18.94 -14.98
C LEU A 35 -17.54 17.86 -14.53
N ILE A 36 -16.55 17.57 -15.37
CA ILE A 36 -15.53 16.54 -15.12
C ILE A 36 -14.62 16.90 -13.93
N ASP A 37 -14.31 18.19 -13.73
CA ASP A 37 -13.50 18.66 -12.59
C ASP A 37 -14.31 18.74 -11.28
N SER A 38 -15.62 18.49 -11.30
CA SER A 38 -16.46 18.57 -10.09
C SER A 38 -16.25 17.37 -9.18
N SER A 39 -16.24 17.60 -7.87
CA SER A 39 -16.09 16.53 -6.87
C SER A 39 -17.20 15.48 -6.96
N HIS A 40 -18.44 15.90 -7.24
CA HIS A 40 -19.57 15.00 -7.47
C HIS A 40 -19.31 14.04 -8.62
N PHE A 41 -18.93 14.55 -9.79
CA PHE A 41 -18.64 13.71 -10.95
C PHE A 41 -17.50 12.73 -10.69
N ILE A 42 -16.43 13.18 -10.02
CA ILE A 42 -15.26 12.34 -9.70
C ILE A 42 -15.66 11.21 -8.73
N ALA A 43 -16.44 11.51 -7.68
CA ALA A 43 -16.91 10.51 -6.72
C ALA A 43 -17.83 9.49 -7.39
N ASP A 44 -18.85 9.95 -8.13
CA ASP A 44 -19.78 9.09 -8.87
C ASP A 44 -19.05 8.19 -9.87
N TYR A 45 -18.09 8.74 -10.62
CA TYR A 45 -17.29 7.97 -11.57
C TYR A 45 -16.47 6.89 -10.85
N SER A 46 -15.94 7.20 -9.66
CA SER A 46 -15.10 6.28 -8.88
C SER A 46 -15.91 5.12 -8.29
N GLY A 47 -17.16 5.36 -7.88
CA GLY A 47 -18.05 4.30 -7.37
C GLY A 47 -18.78 3.50 -8.45
N GLY A 48 -18.94 4.08 -9.64
CA GLY A 48 -19.88 3.55 -10.63
C GLY A 48 -19.40 2.37 -11.47
N GLN A 49 -18.10 2.16 -11.70
CA GLN A 49 -17.64 1.19 -12.71
C GLN A 49 -16.27 0.51 -12.40
N PRO A 50 -16.23 -0.51 -11.51
CA PRO A 50 -15.01 -1.31 -11.29
C PRO A 50 -14.65 -2.21 -12.49
N GLN A 51 -15.65 -2.72 -13.21
CA GLN A 51 -15.47 -3.80 -14.21
C GLN A 51 -14.82 -3.34 -15.54
N LEU A 52 -14.79 -2.03 -15.82
CA LEU A 52 -14.26 -1.46 -17.07
C LEU A 52 -12.81 -1.00 -16.96
N GLN A 53 -12.19 -1.10 -15.77
CA GLN A 53 -10.89 -0.48 -15.54
C GLN A 53 -9.75 -1.45 -15.82
N GLU A 54 -8.90 -1.05 -16.78
CA GLU A 54 -7.62 -1.69 -17.03
C GLU A 54 -6.79 -1.65 -15.73
N GLN A 55 -6.23 -2.81 -15.33
CA GLN A 55 -5.27 -2.86 -14.24
C GLN A 55 -3.88 -2.63 -14.81
N HIS A 56 -3.12 -1.79 -14.11
CA HIS A 56 -1.77 -1.44 -14.49
C HIS A 56 -0.83 -1.78 -13.33
N LEU A 57 0.29 -2.42 -13.66
CA LEU A 57 1.40 -2.56 -12.73
C LEU A 57 2.28 -1.33 -12.84
N PHE A 58 2.37 -0.57 -11.76
CA PHE A 58 3.40 0.45 -11.62
C PHE A 58 4.70 -0.21 -11.16
N VAL A 59 5.81 0.12 -11.83
CA VAL A 59 7.14 -0.37 -11.48
C VAL A 59 8.09 0.82 -11.34
N ARG A 60 8.73 0.94 -10.16
CA ARG A 60 9.92 1.78 -9.99
C ARG A 60 11.15 0.89 -9.88
N TYR A 61 12.14 1.14 -10.73
CA TYR A 61 13.43 0.47 -10.70
C TYR A 61 14.55 1.46 -10.99
N GLN A 62 15.77 1.08 -10.66
CA GLN A 62 16.98 1.83 -10.99
C GLN A 62 17.62 1.23 -12.24
N ASN A 63 18.04 2.07 -13.18
CA ASN A 63 18.82 1.61 -14.32
C ASN A 63 20.22 2.25 -14.26
N LYS A 64 21.25 1.45 -13.99
CA LYS A 64 22.65 1.91 -14.06
C LYS A 64 23.02 2.12 -15.54
N VAL A 65 23.14 3.38 -15.97
CA VAL A 65 23.66 3.72 -17.32
C VAL A 65 24.96 4.51 -17.14
N GLY A 66 26.08 3.80 -17.10
CA GLY A 66 27.39 4.40 -16.81
C GLY A 66 27.52 4.82 -15.34
N GLU A 67 28.09 6.01 -15.08
CA GLU A 67 28.20 6.58 -13.73
C GLU A 67 26.90 7.27 -13.25
N ASN A 68 25.90 7.40 -14.11
CA ASN A 68 24.65 8.07 -13.78
C ASN A 68 23.59 7.08 -13.27
N ASP A 69 23.03 7.44 -12.13
CA ASP A 69 21.91 6.79 -11.49
C ASP A 69 20.58 7.43 -11.93
N GLU A 70 19.85 6.78 -12.85
CA GLU A 70 18.51 7.21 -13.26
C GLU A 70 17.43 6.26 -12.72
N ARG A 71 16.49 6.83 -11.95
CA ARG A 71 15.27 6.14 -11.53
C ARG A 71 14.26 6.11 -12.65
N LYS A 72 13.82 4.92 -13.03
CA LYS A 72 12.77 4.72 -14.03
C LYS A 72 11.46 4.34 -13.39
N TYR A 73 10.39 4.73 -14.08
CA TYR A 73 9.00 4.59 -13.65
C TYR A 73 8.18 4.19 -14.86
N ASP A 74 7.68 2.96 -14.85
CA ASP A 74 6.89 2.41 -15.94
C ASP A 74 5.50 1.96 -15.45
N SER A 75 4.49 2.19 -16.28
CA SER A 75 3.20 1.50 -16.25
C SER A 75 3.29 0.29 -17.15
N ILE A 76 2.81 -0.87 -16.71
CA ILE A 76 2.64 -2.05 -17.54
C ILE A 76 1.19 -2.47 -17.48
N VAL A 77 0.51 -2.57 -18.61
CA VAL A 77 -0.88 -3.07 -18.66
C VAL A 77 -0.89 -4.56 -18.30
N ASP A 78 -1.74 -4.97 -17.37
CA ASP A 78 -1.96 -6.39 -17.05
C ASP A 78 -3.05 -6.99 -17.94
N ASP A 79 -2.63 -7.32 -19.17
CA ASP A 79 -3.41 -8.03 -20.18
C ASP A 79 -2.59 -9.19 -20.79
N ASP A 80 -3.11 -9.82 -21.84
CA ASP A 80 -2.43 -10.92 -22.54
C ASP A 80 -1.11 -10.51 -23.21
N SER A 81 -0.83 -9.21 -23.34
CA SER A 81 0.42 -8.68 -23.89
C SER A 81 1.48 -8.35 -22.83
N PHE A 82 1.20 -8.60 -21.55
CA PHE A 82 2.15 -8.37 -20.47
C PHE A 82 3.48 -9.13 -20.69
N PRO A 83 4.66 -8.52 -20.44
CA PRO A 83 4.91 -7.17 -19.94
C PRO A 83 5.26 -6.14 -21.04
N HIS A 84 4.83 -6.36 -22.29
CA HIS A 84 5.34 -5.62 -23.46
C HIS A 84 4.78 -4.20 -23.61
N ARG A 85 3.55 -3.94 -23.14
CA ARG A 85 2.94 -2.60 -23.20
C ARG A 85 3.38 -1.73 -22.04
N ARG A 86 4.53 -1.05 -22.21
CA ARG A 86 5.09 -0.14 -21.20
C ARG A 86 4.90 1.33 -21.55
N VAL A 87 4.55 2.13 -20.55
CA VAL A 87 4.42 3.59 -20.68
C VAL A 87 5.17 4.26 -19.53
N SER A 88 6.13 5.12 -19.85
CA SER A 88 6.83 5.92 -18.85
C SER A 88 6.08 7.21 -18.53
N PHE A 89 6.30 7.78 -17.35
CA PHE A 89 5.56 8.94 -16.86
C PHE A 89 6.41 10.20 -16.77
N THR A 90 5.73 11.35 -16.88
CA THR A 90 6.29 12.60 -16.36
C THR A 90 6.01 12.69 -14.87
N LEU A 91 7.05 12.68 -14.04
CA LEU A 91 6.89 12.77 -12.60
C LEU A 91 6.50 14.19 -12.16
N PRO A 92 5.48 14.34 -11.29
CA PRO A 92 5.19 15.59 -10.60
C PRO A 92 6.37 16.05 -9.76
N ARG A 93 6.46 17.36 -9.50
CA ARG A 93 7.58 17.97 -8.76
C ARG A 93 7.75 17.37 -7.37
N CYS A 94 6.67 17.22 -6.61
CA CYS A 94 6.72 16.62 -5.28
C CYS A 94 7.25 15.17 -5.29
N VAL A 95 6.88 14.37 -6.29
CA VAL A 95 7.40 12.99 -6.45
C VAL A 95 8.91 13.00 -6.73
N LYS A 96 9.38 13.91 -7.58
CA LYS A 96 10.83 14.07 -7.89
C LYS A 96 11.65 14.49 -6.67
N MET A 97 11.02 15.17 -5.71
CA MET A 97 11.69 15.66 -4.50
C MET A 97 11.88 14.57 -3.45
N LEU A 98 11.14 13.45 -3.52
CA LEU A 98 11.33 12.35 -2.58
C LEU A 98 12.67 11.62 -2.81
N ARG A 99 13.49 11.54 -1.77
CA ARG A 99 14.78 10.83 -1.81
C ARG A 99 14.67 9.51 -1.06
N GLY A 100 15.07 8.39 -1.68
CA GLY A 100 14.95 7.07 -1.05
C GLY A 100 13.52 6.69 -0.69
N SER A 101 12.52 7.15 -1.46
CA SER A 101 11.12 6.89 -1.09
C SER A 101 10.78 5.40 -1.07
N LYS A 102 9.91 5.05 -0.13
CA LYS A 102 9.24 3.75 -0.02
C LYS A 102 7.79 3.89 -0.50
N SER A 103 7.18 2.78 -0.92
CA SER A 103 5.72 2.74 -1.17
C SER A 103 5.00 2.53 0.16
N VAL A 104 3.99 3.34 0.43
CA VAL A 104 3.08 3.15 1.57
C VAL A 104 1.95 2.19 1.20
N GLY A 105 1.41 2.34 -0.01
CA GLY A 105 0.31 1.54 -0.51
C GLY A 105 -0.32 2.12 -1.78
N SER A 106 -1.33 1.43 -2.29
CA SER A 106 -2.14 1.86 -3.43
C SER A 106 -3.60 1.50 -3.20
N SER A 107 -4.52 2.40 -3.56
CA SER A 107 -5.96 2.19 -3.41
C SER A 107 -6.72 3.08 -4.39
N HIS A 108 -7.77 2.53 -5.03
CA HIS A 108 -8.64 3.24 -5.98
C HIS A 108 -7.88 4.03 -7.07
N GLY A 109 -6.75 3.49 -7.55
CA GLY A 109 -5.94 4.11 -8.60
C GLY A 109 -4.95 5.18 -8.13
N LEU A 110 -4.95 5.50 -6.84
CA LEU A 110 -3.95 6.36 -6.22
C LEU A 110 -2.82 5.55 -5.62
N MET A 111 -1.61 6.10 -5.65
CA MET A 111 -0.46 5.58 -4.93
C MET A 111 -0.04 6.55 -3.84
N CYS A 112 0.49 6.03 -2.74
CA CYS A 112 1.12 6.84 -1.71
C CYS A 112 2.60 6.44 -1.56
N LEU A 113 3.47 7.44 -1.63
CA LEU A 113 4.91 7.30 -1.46
C LEU A 113 5.34 8.08 -0.23
N HIS A 114 6.28 7.55 0.52
CA HIS A 114 6.82 8.18 1.73
C HIS A 114 8.34 8.32 1.63
N SER A 115 8.88 9.39 2.20
CA SER A 115 10.32 9.58 2.38
C SER A 115 10.60 10.46 3.59
N ASP A 116 11.68 10.12 4.30
CA ASP A 116 12.24 10.93 5.40
C ASP A 116 12.99 12.17 4.90
N TYR A 117 13.10 12.34 3.57
CA TYR A 117 13.84 13.41 2.91
C TYR A 117 13.02 14.02 1.76
N PHE A 118 12.87 15.34 1.82
CA PHE A 118 12.16 16.10 0.82
C PHE A 118 13.06 17.17 0.21
N GLY A 119 13.58 16.89 -0.98
CA GLY A 119 14.75 17.60 -1.53
C GLY A 119 16.01 17.19 -0.77
N ASP A 120 16.79 18.18 -0.35
CA ASP A 120 18.02 17.96 0.43
C ASP A 120 17.80 18.17 1.94
N VAL A 121 16.54 18.29 2.36
CA VAL A 121 16.14 18.53 3.75
C VAL A 121 15.54 17.25 4.33
N ARG A 122 15.99 16.87 5.53
CA ARG A 122 15.37 15.79 6.29
C ARG A 122 13.98 16.24 6.77
N ARG A 123 12.95 15.70 6.15
CA ARG A 123 11.54 16.04 6.37
C ARG A 123 10.69 14.88 5.90
N ASP A 124 9.89 14.36 6.83
CA ASP A 124 9.05 13.20 6.57
C ASP A 124 7.82 13.67 5.79
N VAL A 125 7.71 13.20 4.55
CA VAL A 125 6.67 13.62 3.60
C VAL A 125 6.08 12.39 2.95
N ALA A 126 4.75 12.33 2.97
CA ALA A 126 3.97 11.44 2.13
C ALA A 126 3.48 12.19 0.88
N VAL A 127 3.44 11.53 -0.26
CA VAL A 127 2.89 12.05 -1.52
C VAL A 127 1.82 11.11 -2.02
N ILE A 128 0.59 11.62 -2.12
CA ILE A 128 -0.53 10.95 -2.77
C ILE A 128 -0.48 11.32 -4.25
N TRP A 129 -0.44 10.32 -5.12
CA TRP A 129 -0.18 10.49 -6.53
C TRP A 129 -1.16 9.69 -7.38
N ASN A 130 -1.87 10.40 -8.26
CA ASN A 130 -2.54 9.80 -9.41
C ASN A 130 -1.55 9.76 -10.58
N VAL A 131 -1.07 8.57 -10.85
CA VAL A 131 -0.02 8.28 -11.83
C VAL A 131 -0.46 8.64 -13.25
N LEU A 132 -1.70 8.29 -13.59
CA LEU A 132 -2.23 8.39 -14.95
C LEU A 132 -2.40 9.85 -15.39
N ILE A 133 -2.95 10.69 -14.51
CA ILE A 133 -3.25 12.10 -14.85
C ILE A 133 -2.12 13.05 -14.40
N GLY A 134 -1.06 12.52 -13.78
CA GLY A 134 0.09 13.30 -13.31
C GLY A 134 -0.23 14.27 -12.17
N LYS A 135 -1.29 14.02 -11.40
CA LYS A 135 -1.72 14.86 -10.27
C LYS A 135 -1.17 14.31 -8.97
N ALA A 136 -0.52 15.14 -8.16
CA ALA A 136 0.00 14.73 -6.88
C ALA A 136 -0.09 15.83 -5.83
N VAL A 137 -0.23 15.41 -4.57
CA VAL A 137 -0.31 16.25 -3.38
C VAL A 137 0.69 15.74 -2.35
N ALA A 138 1.48 16.64 -1.78
CA ALA A 138 2.37 16.32 -0.66
C ALA A 138 1.67 16.56 0.69
N VAL A 139 2.05 15.79 1.69
CA VAL A 139 1.55 15.85 3.06
C VAL A 139 2.75 15.73 3.98
N ALA A 140 3.01 16.73 4.81
CA ALA A 140 3.99 16.63 5.88
C ALA A 140 3.49 15.62 6.92
N VAL A 141 4.33 14.64 7.23
CA VAL A 141 4.03 13.64 8.25
C VAL A 141 4.50 14.20 9.60
N PRO A 142 3.64 14.29 10.62
CA PRO A 142 4.03 14.83 11.91
C PRO A 142 5.00 13.87 12.59
N ASN A 143 6.20 14.37 12.86
CA ASN A 143 7.22 13.60 13.56
C ASN A 143 7.04 13.68 15.07
N VAL A 144 7.27 12.56 15.75
CA VAL A 144 7.47 12.50 17.21
C VAL A 144 8.83 13.13 17.60
N VAL A 145 9.66 13.47 16.61
CA VAL A 145 11.04 13.96 16.72
C VAL A 145 11.07 15.44 17.16
N GLY A 146 10.67 15.68 18.40
CA GLY A 146 10.88 16.93 19.14
C GLY A 146 11.36 16.72 20.57
N ASP A 147 11.25 15.49 21.10
CA ASP A 147 11.66 15.14 22.46
C ASP A 147 12.82 14.14 22.48
N ALA A 148 13.60 14.15 23.57
CA ALA A 148 14.68 13.21 23.84
C ALA A 148 14.24 11.72 23.83
N SER A 149 12.92 11.45 23.83
CA SER A 149 12.28 10.14 23.69
C SER A 149 12.15 9.63 22.24
N SER A 150 12.50 10.44 21.22
CA SER A 150 12.29 10.08 19.80
C SER A 150 13.12 8.89 19.29
N SER A 151 14.10 8.41 20.07
CA SER A 151 14.81 7.17 19.74
C SER A 151 14.00 5.90 20.06
N MET A 152 12.91 5.99 20.85
CA MET A 152 12.21 4.84 21.40
C MET A 152 11.05 4.32 20.52
N TYR A 153 10.54 5.14 19.61
CA TYR A 153 9.39 4.81 18.77
C TYR A 153 9.78 4.76 17.29
N ALA A 154 9.10 3.88 16.56
CA ALA A 154 9.09 3.81 15.11
C ALA A 154 7.69 4.16 14.60
N THR A 155 7.60 4.51 13.32
CA THR A 155 6.35 4.93 12.69
C THR A 155 6.05 4.03 11.49
N ALA A 156 4.90 3.37 11.51
CA ALA A 156 4.33 2.69 10.37
C ALA A 156 3.32 3.60 9.66
N LEU A 157 3.26 3.48 8.34
CA LEU A 157 2.30 4.20 7.50
C LEU A 157 1.47 3.21 6.69
N GLY A 158 0.17 3.46 6.66
CA GLY A 158 -0.80 2.80 5.79
C GLY A 158 -1.49 3.82 4.88
N PHE A 159 -1.93 3.39 3.70
CA PHE A 159 -2.65 4.26 2.76
C PHE A 159 -3.84 3.54 2.15
N GLY A 160 -4.97 4.23 2.09
CA GLY A 160 -6.16 3.75 1.42
C GLY A 160 -7.14 4.87 1.09
N VAL A 161 -8.08 4.59 0.20
CA VAL A 161 -9.19 5.50 -0.11
C VAL A 161 -10.45 4.91 0.52
N CYS A 162 -11.16 5.73 1.31
CA CYS A 162 -12.41 5.31 1.93
C CYS A 162 -13.43 4.98 0.82
N PRO A 163 -14.02 3.76 0.79
CA PRO A 163 -14.92 3.35 -0.28
C PRO A 163 -16.24 4.15 -0.30
N GLU A 164 -16.69 4.67 0.84
CA GLU A 164 -17.94 5.45 0.91
C GLU A 164 -17.77 6.91 0.49
N THR A 165 -16.66 7.53 0.90
CA THR A 165 -16.44 8.97 0.69
C THR A 165 -15.49 9.28 -0.46
N PHE A 166 -14.80 8.27 -0.97
CA PHE A 166 -13.68 8.38 -1.91
C PHE A 166 -12.57 9.32 -1.44
N ASP A 167 -12.48 9.59 -0.14
CA ASP A 167 -11.47 10.45 0.45
C ASP A 167 -10.18 9.66 0.72
N PRO A 168 -9.04 10.06 0.14
CA PRO A 168 -7.76 9.45 0.44
C PRO A 168 -7.35 9.67 1.89
N LYS A 169 -6.95 8.58 2.56
CA LYS A 169 -6.49 8.55 3.94
C LYS A 169 -5.06 8.03 4.04
N ILE A 170 -4.30 8.62 4.95
CA ILE A 170 -3.00 8.09 5.39
C ILE A 170 -3.14 7.79 6.88
N VAL A 171 -2.88 6.54 7.26
CA VAL A 171 -2.90 6.10 8.66
C VAL A 171 -1.46 6.07 9.13
N LYS A 172 -1.18 6.73 10.25
CA LYS A 172 0.11 6.73 10.91
C LYS A 172 -0.02 6.01 12.24
N ILE A 173 0.84 5.02 12.46
CA ILE A 173 0.86 4.22 13.69
C ILE A 173 2.26 4.32 14.30
N ASN A 174 2.35 4.87 15.50
CA ASN A 174 3.58 4.83 16.29
C ASN A 174 3.61 3.56 17.12
N TYR A 175 4.76 2.89 17.15
CA TYR A 175 4.97 1.67 17.93
C TYR A 175 6.36 1.67 18.56
N VAL A 176 6.57 0.80 19.55
CA VAL A 176 7.85 0.69 20.25
C VAL A 176 8.91 0.15 19.30
N ASN A 177 10.05 0.84 19.19
CA ASN A 177 11.14 0.42 18.31
C ASN A 177 11.95 -0.72 18.97
N PRO A 178 11.90 -1.95 18.43
CA PRO A 178 12.57 -3.11 19.03
C PRO A 178 14.09 -2.98 19.05
N TYR A 179 14.67 -2.22 18.11
CA TYR A 179 16.12 -2.07 17.96
C TYR A 179 16.73 -1.07 18.95
N ARG A 180 15.90 -0.27 19.61
CA ARG A 180 16.36 0.86 20.44
C ARG A 180 15.81 0.84 21.86
N TRP A 181 14.76 0.06 22.12
CA TRP A 181 14.19 -0.11 23.45
C TRP A 181 14.60 -1.46 24.06
N PHE A 182 15.40 -1.40 25.13
CA PHE A 182 15.81 -2.57 25.92
C PHE A 182 15.06 -2.67 27.26
N GLY A 183 14.06 -1.81 27.49
CA GLY A 183 13.24 -1.79 28.70
C GLY A 183 12.02 -2.70 28.60
N ASP A 184 11.31 -2.88 29.71
CA ASP A 184 10.04 -3.62 29.70
C ASP A 184 8.96 -2.84 28.95
N ILE A 185 8.30 -3.46 27.96
CA ILE A 185 7.17 -2.82 27.24
C ILE A 185 6.03 -2.53 28.21
N GLU A 186 5.86 -3.35 29.25
CA GLU A 186 4.84 -3.16 30.29
C GLU A 186 5.00 -1.84 31.06
N ASN A 187 6.23 -1.30 31.12
CA ASN A 187 6.50 -0.01 31.78
C ASN A 187 6.03 1.20 30.93
N ILE A 188 5.63 0.99 29.68
CA ILE A 188 5.15 2.06 28.79
C ILE A 188 3.68 2.32 29.08
N THR A 189 3.40 3.43 29.75
CA THR A 189 2.03 3.83 30.15
C THR A 189 1.15 4.20 28.96
N SER A 190 1.72 4.81 27.92
CA SER A 190 1.04 5.09 26.65
C SER A 190 2.06 5.35 25.54
N ILE A 191 1.66 5.10 24.30
CA ILE A 191 2.43 5.50 23.11
C ILE A 191 1.89 6.87 22.67
N PRO A 192 2.73 7.93 22.69
CA PRO A 192 2.29 9.26 22.27
C PRO A 192 1.77 9.25 20.84
N HIS A 193 0.56 9.80 20.65
CA HIS A 193 -0.10 9.83 19.34
C HIS A 193 -0.03 8.49 18.62
N GLN A 194 -0.37 7.39 19.32
CA GLN A 194 -0.23 6.03 18.80
C GLN A 194 -0.83 5.88 17.42
N VAL A 195 -2.02 6.47 17.19
CA VAL A 195 -2.66 6.49 15.88
C VAL A 195 -3.07 7.91 15.51
N GLU A 196 -2.75 8.30 14.27
CA GLU A 196 -3.25 9.51 13.63
C GLU A 196 -3.65 9.20 12.19
N VAL A 197 -4.75 9.78 11.75
CA VAL A 197 -5.29 9.63 10.40
C VAL A 197 -5.29 11.00 9.72
N PHE A 198 -4.67 11.07 8.55
CA PHE A 198 -4.82 12.18 7.62
C PHE A 198 -5.99 11.91 6.68
N THR A 199 -6.79 12.93 6.42
CA THR A 199 -7.84 12.92 5.38
C THR A 199 -7.58 14.05 4.39
N LEU A 200 -7.60 13.77 3.09
CA LEU A 200 -7.30 14.78 2.08
C LEU A 200 -8.35 15.89 2.04
N SER A 201 -9.63 15.54 2.23
CA SER A 201 -10.74 16.48 2.27
C SER A 201 -10.58 17.58 3.32
N THR A 202 -10.07 17.25 4.50
CA THR A 202 -9.81 18.20 5.59
C THR A 202 -8.40 18.78 5.55
N GLY A 203 -7.44 18.05 4.99
CA GLY A 203 -6.05 18.45 4.94
C GLY A 203 -5.33 18.41 6.29
N THR A 204 -5.88 17.71 7.28
CA THR A 204 -5.34 17.65 8.65
C THR A 204 -5.10 16.22 9.11
N TRP A 205 -4.13 16.07 10.02
CA TRP A 205 -3.97 14.88 10.84
C TRP A 205 -4.84 15.00 12.08
N ARG A 206 -5.49 13.91 12.46
CA ARG A 206 -6.27 13.82 13.70
C ARG A 206 -6.10 12.44 14.32
N SER A 207 -6.15 12.35 15.64
CA SER A 207 -6.38 11.04 16.26
C SER A 207 -7.84 10.62 16.00
N PRO A 208 -8.09 9.34 15.67
CA PRO A 208 -9.45 8.82 15.70
C PRO A 208 -10.03 9.02 17.12
N TYR A 209 -11.33 9.32 17.19
CA TYR A 209 -11.96 9.97 18.36
C TYR A 209 -11.67 9.29 19.71
N GLY A 210 -11.20 10.08 20.69
CA GLY A 210 -11.71 10.07 22.07
C GLY A 210 -11.47 8.86 22.98
N GLY A 211 -10.30 8.22 22.94
CA GLY A 211 -9.79 7.42 24.07
C GLY A 211 -10.28 5.98 24.22
N SER A 212 -11.10 5.47 23.30
CA SER A 212 -11.51 4.06 23.27
C SER A 212 -11.93 3.58 21.86
N SER A 213 -11.21 4.00 20.80
CA SER A 213 -11.17 3.16 19.60
C SER A 213 -10.34 1.90 19.91
N ASN A 214 -10.61 0.79 19.23
CA ASN A 214 -9.79 -0.42 19.32
C ASN A 214 -8.37 -0.09 18.81
N LEU A 215 -7.53 0.51 19.64
CA LEU A 215 -6.14 0.79 19.28
C LEU A 215 -5.36 -0.52 19.36
N PRO A 216 -4.35 -0.71 18.48
CA PRO A 216 -3.46 -1.85 18.60
C PRO A 216 -2.84 -1.91 20.00
N ARG A 217 -2.62 -3.11 20.55
CA ARG A 217 -1.90 -3.25 21.81
C ARG A 217 -0.48 -2.66 21.70
N LYS A 218 0.08 -2.20 22.81
CA LYS A 218 1.42 -1.55 22.81
C LYS A 218 2.56 -2.50 22.48
N SER A 219 2.33 -3.80 22.68
CA SER A 219 3.24 -4.89 22.34
C SER A 219 3.28 -5.17 20.83
N ILE A 220 2.28 -4.69 20.08
CA ILE A 220 2.22 -4.84 18.63
C ILE A 220 3.27 -3.95 17.97
N GLN A 221 4.09 -4.58 17.15
CA GLN A 221 5.11 -3.95 16.32
C GLN A 221 4.81 -4.24 14.87
N PHE A 222 5.10 -3.29 13.99
CA PHE A 222 4.82 -3.43 12.57
C PHE A 222 6.10 -3.75 11.82
N SER A 223 6.06 -4.78 10.97
CA SER A 223 7.12 -5.05 10.00
C SER A 223 7.12 -3.96 8.94
N ASP A 224 8.32 -3.57 8.47
CA ASP A 224 8.54 -2.45 7.55
C ASP A 224 7.53 -2.42 6.36
N PHE A 225 6.60 -1.47 6.39
CA PHE A 225 5.79 -0.87 5.31
C PHE A 225 5.22 -1.74 4.16
N TYR A 226 4.62 -2.89 4.47
CA TYR A 226 3.81 -3.65 3.48
C TYR A 226 2.36 -3.79 3.95
N SER A 227 1.59 -2.73 3.70
CA SER A 227 0.12 -2.79 3.83
C SER A 227 -0.54 -2.96 2.47
N ILE A 228 -1.68 -3.64 2.45
CA ILE A 228 -2.56 -3.73 1.29
C ILE A 228 -3.97 -3.28 1.66
N VAL A 229 -4.76 -2.89 0.66
CA VAL A 229 -6.18 -2.56 0.86
C VAL A 229 -7.04 -3.52 0.04
N ILE A 230 -7.99 -4.16 0.71
CA ILE A 230 -9.01 -5.03 0.11
C ILE A 230 -10.35 -4.53 0.65
N ASP A 231 -11.27 -4.19 -0.26
CA ASP A 231 -12.64 -3.74 0.08
C ASP A 231 -12.74 -2.66 1.15
N GLY A 232 -11.81 -1.70 1.12
CA GLY A 232 -11.79 -0.58 2.07
C GLY A 232 -11.16 -0.91 3.43
N VAL A 233 -10.64 -2.12 3.61
CA VAL A 233 -9.90 -2.51 4.81
C VAL A 233 -8.41 -2.61 4.49
N LEU A 234 -7.60 -1.94 5.31
CA LEU A 234 -6.15 -2.01 5.23
C LEU A 234 -5.65 -3.17 6.08
N TYR A 235 -4.80 -4.04 5.52
CA TYR A 235 -4.20 -5.18 6.22
C TYR A 235 -2.69 -5.03 6.27
N SER A 236 -2.10 -5.29 7.44
CA SER A 236 -0.65 -5.30 7.65
C SER A 236 -0.24 -6.47 8.53
N VAL A 237 0.90 -7.09 8.23
CA VAL A 237 1.55 -8.02 9.16
C VAL A 237 2.13 -7.23 10.33
N ALA A 238 1.96 -7.79 11.51
CA ALA A 238 2.51 -7.27 12.75
C ALA A 238 3.06 -8.43 13.59
N THR A 239 3.85 -8.08 14.60
CA THR A 239 4.38 -9.01 15.58
C THR A 239 3.99 -8.51 16.97
N ASP A 240 3.33 -9.35 17.74
CA ASP A 240 3.07 -9.13 19.15
C ASP A 240 4.30 -9.59 19.94
N ARG A 241 4.90 -8.69 20.71
CA ARG A 241 6.09 -8.99 21.52
C ARG A 241 5.77 -8.84 23.00
N ILE A 242 5.60 -9.96 23.68
CA ILE A 242 5.22 -10.01 25.09
C ILE A 242 6.42 -10.53 25.91
N LYS A 243 6.62 -9.96 27.09
CA LYS A 243 7.62 -10.44 28.03
C LYS A 243 6.97 -11.47 28.95
N THR A 244 7.60 -12.64 29.07
CA THR A 244 7.19 -13.71 29.97
C THR A 244 8.33 -14.04 30.94
N ASP A 245 8.06 -14.87 31.96
CA ASP A 245 9.08 -15.34 32.91
C ASP A 245 10.23 -16.09 32.19
N ALA A 246 9.96 -16.64 31.00
CA ALA A 246 10.92 -17.39 30.19
C ALA A 246 11.72 -16.53 29.19
N GLY A 247 11.33 -15.25 28.97
CA GLY A 247 12.01 -14.37 28.02
C GLY A 247 11.06 -13.43 27.27
N ILE A 248 11.38 -13.13 26.01
CA ILE A 248 10.48 -12.39 25.12
C ILE A 248 9.87 -13.39 24.16
N GLU A 249 8.56 -13.53 24.22
CA GLU A 249 7.77 -14.29 23.25
C GLU A 249 7.33 -13.36 22.11
N SER A 250 7.33 -13.87 20.90
CA SER A 250 6.97 -13.11 19.71
C SER A 250 6.04 -13.95 18.86
N SER A 251 4.87 -13.42 18.52
CA SER A 251 3.90 -14.07 17.67
C SER A 251 3.49 -13.15 16.53
N ASN A 252 3.34 -13.73 15.34
CA ASN A 252 2.86 -13.01 14.17
C ASN A 252 1.34 -12.94 14.17
N LEU A 253 0.82 -11.81 13.72
CA LEU A 253 -0.60 -11.58 13.52
C LEU A 253 -0.83 -10.62 12.35
N ILE A 254 -2.07 -10.50 11.93
CA ILE A 254 -2.49 -9.45 10.99
C ILE A 254 -3.26 -8.40 11.78
N VAL A 255 -2.92 -7.13 11.56
CA VAL A 255 -3.71 -6.00 12.03
C VAL A 255 -4.45 -5.43 10.83
N SER A 256 -5.77 -5.34 10.94
CA SER A 256 -6.60 -4.65 9.97
C SER A 256 -7.02 -3.26 10.48
N PHE A 257 -7.32 -2.37 9.54
CA PHE A 257 -7.88 -1.04 9.80
C PHE A 257 -8.96 -0.73 8.76
N ASP A 258 -10.20 -0.59 9.19
CA ASP A 258 -11.32 -0.22 8.32
C ASP A 258 -11.23 1.27 7.95
N LEU A 259 -11.17 1.60 6.66
CA LEU A 259 -11.01 2.98 6.19
C LEU A 259 -12.29 3.80 6.34
N THR A 260 -13.44 3.19 6.55
CA THR A 260 -14.73 3.84 6.77
C THR A 260 -14.95 4.11 8.26
N SER A 261 -14.96 3.06 9.08
CA SER A 261 -15.22 3.15 10.52
C SER A 261 -14.01 3.64 11.32
N GLU A 262 -12.80 3.51 10.78
CA GLU A 262 -11.53 3.82 11.44
C GLU A 262 -11.25 2.97 12.69
N GLU A 263 -11.73 1.74 12.68
CA GLU A 263 -11.52 0.75 13.74
C GLU A 263 -10.42 -0.25 13.35
N PHE A 264 -9.63 -0.70 14.32
CA PHE A 264 -8.69 -1.79 14.13
C PHE A 264 -9.28 -3.12 14.61
N GLN A 265 -8.82 -4.19 13.99
CA GLN A 265 -9.05 -5.55 14.43
C GLN A 265 -7.74 -6.34 14.36
N GLU A 266 -7.51 -7.16 15.38
CA GLU A 266 -6.42 -8.13 15.41
C GLU A 266 -6.95 -9.46 14.85
N ILE A 267 -6.26 -10.01 13.86
CA ILE A 267 -6.57 -11.28 13.21
C ILE A 267 -5.41 -12.23 13.55
N TYR A 268 -5.70 -13.21 14.39
CA TYR A 268 -4.74 -14.22 14.79
C TYR A 268 -4.49 -15.20 13.65
N LEU A 269 -3.24 -15.63 13.53
CA LEU A 269 -2.80 -16.61 12.54
C LEU A 269 -2.84 -18.01 13.16
N PRO A 270 -3.01 -19.08 12.36
CA PRO A 270 -2.88 -20.45 12.85
C PRO A 270 -1.47 -20.70 13.44
N PRO A 271 -1.29 -21.65 14.37
CA PRO A 271 -0.04 -21.81 15.13
C PRO A 271 1.25 -21.92 14.29
N HIS A 272 1.18 -22.46 13.07
CA HIS A 272 2.34 -22.60 12.18
C HIS A 272 2.75 -21.30 11.49
N LEU A 273 1.83 -20.35 11.32
CA LEU A 273 2.09 -18.99 10.81
C LEU A 273 2.30 -18.00 11.95
N GLU A 274 1.71 -18.26 13.12
CA GLU A 274 1.88 -17.45 14.31
C GLU A 274 3.34 -17.49 14.83
N ASP A 275 4.02 -18.63 14.70
CA ASP A 275 5.39 -18.79 15.19
C ASP A 275 6.35 -17.80 14.51
N TYR A 276 7.05 -17.01 15.33
CA TYR A 276 7.94 -15.98 14.84
C TYR A 276 9.29 -16.57 14.40
N GLN A 277 9.47 -16.69 13.09
CA GLN A 277 10.72 -17.20 12.49
C GLN A 277 11.71 -16.08 12.10
N GLY A 278 11.46 -14.84 12.51
CA GLY A 278 12.30 -13.68 12.18
C GLY A 278 11.56 -12.59 11.42
N GLU A 279 12.22 -11.43 11.29
CA GLU A 279 11.69 -10.29 10.55
C GLU A 279 11.60 -10.65 9.06
N TYR A 280 10.53 -10.25 8.37
CA TYR A 280 10.26 -10.55 6.96
C TYR A 280 9.95 -12.03 6.60
N SER A 281 9.73 -12.89 7.60
CA SER A 281 9.22 -14.25 7.37
C SER A 281 7.81 -14.24 6.76
N LEU A 282 6.99 -13.25 7.14
CA LEU A 282 5.64 -13.07 6.62
C LEU A 282 5.44 -11.73 5.92
N SER A 283 4.60 -11.72 4.89
CA SER A 283 4.04 -10.52 4.28
C SER A 283 2.62 -10.79 3.79
N VAL A 284 1.85 -9.74 3.49
CA VAL A 284 0.49 -9.85 2.92
C VAL A 284 0.44 -9.36 1.48
N SER A 285 -0.42 -9.99 0.69
CA SER A 285 -0.71 -9.57 -0.68
C SER A 285 -2.18 -9.81 -1.03
N LYS A 286 -2.57 -9.41 -2.24
CA LYS A 286 -3.91 -9.63 -2.78
C LYS A 286 -3.86 -10.60 -3.96
N LEU A 287 -4.67 -11.65 -3.90
CA LEU A 287 -4.85 -12.61 -4.99
C LEU A 287 -6.34 -12.89 -5.16
N TRP A 288 -6.87 -12.63 -6.37
CA TRP A 288 -8.30 -12.81 -6.70
C TRP A 288 -9.26 -12.15 -5.69
N GLU A 289 -8.94 -10.91 -5.28
CA GLU A 289 -9.67 -10.14 -4.26
C GLU A 289 -9.66 -10.72 -2.83
N SER A 290 -8.99 -11.84 -2.59
CA SER A 290 -8.77 -12.36 -1.24
C SER A 290 -7.43 -11.91 -0.65
N LEU A 291 -7.40 -11.79 0.68
CA LEU A 291 -6.18 -11.61 1.45
C LEU A 291 -5.34 -12.90 1.37
N VAL A 292 -4.07 -12.76 1.01
CA VAL A 292 -3.11 -13.86 1.10
C VAL A 292 -1.93 -13.50 2.01
N VAL A 293 -1.49 -14.49 2.78
CA VAL A 293 -0.26 -14.46 3.58
C VAL A 293 0.83 -15.19 2.82
N LEU A 294 2.00 -14.57 2.76
CA LEU A 294 3.18 -15.06 2.09
C LEU A 294 4.20 -15.46 3.14
N GLU A 295 4.46 -16.75 3.26
CA GLU A 295 5.40 -17.32 4.23
C GLU A 295 6.68 -17.71 3.52
N ARG A 296 7.77 -16.99 3.79
CA ARG A 296 9.11 -17.31 3.29
C ARG A 296 9.75 -18.36 4.18
N ASN A 297 10.37 -19.36 3.56
CA ASN A 297 11.18 -20.34 4.30
C ASN A 297 12.54 -19.76 4.75
N GLU A 298 13.17 -20.40 5.72
CA GLU A 298 14.48 -19.97 6.26
C GLU A 298 15.59 -19.87 5.19
N VAL A 299 15.55 -20.73 4.17
CA VAL A 299 16.54 -20.74 3.08
C VAL A 299 16.34 -19.54 2.15
N GLY A 300 15.12 -19.02 2.03
CA GLY A 300 14.79 -17.89 1.15
C GLY A 300 14.52 -18.26 -0.31
N ASP A 301 14.62 -19.54 -0.69
CA ASP A 301 14.37 -20.06 -2.04
C ASP A 301 12.92 -20.49 -2.28
N ALA A 302 12.07 -20.43 -1.23
CA ALA A 302 10.66 -20.76 -1.33
C ALA A 302 9.76 -19.77 -0.60
N THR A 303 8.55 -19.59 -1.13
CA THR A 303 7.49 -18.83 -0.47
C THR A 303 6.16 -19.56 -0.61
N ILE A 304 5.52 -19.86 0.50
CA ILE A 304 4.19 -20.49 0.55
C ILE A 304 3.12 -19.39 0.51
N VAL A 305 2.10 -19.61 -0.32
CA VAL A 305 0.98 -18.68 -0.47
C VAL A 305 -0.25 -19.27 0.22
N TRP A 306 -0.71 -18.61 1.28
CA TRP A 306 -1.86 -18.98 2.07
C TRP A 306 -3.00 -18.01 1.80
N ARG A 307 -4.19 -18.51 1.47
CA ARG A 307 -5.40 -17.71 1.32
C ARG A 307 -6.16 -17.69 2.63
N MET A 308 -6.61 -16.52 3.03
CA MET A 308 -7.60 -16.39 4.10
C MET A 308 -8.95 -16.90 3.60
N ASP A 309 -9.54 -17.83 4.32
CA ASP A 309 -10.87 -18.35 3.98
C ASP A 309 -11.94 -17.34 4.43
N ASP A 310 -12.99 -17.19 3.62
CA ASP A 310 -14.09 -16.28 3.93
C ASP A 310 -15.03 -16.95 4.97
N ASP A 311 -15.43 -16.22 6.01
CA ASP A 311 -16.30 -16.69 7.11
C ASP A 311 -17.77 -16.95 6.65
N HIS A 312 -18.01 -17.29 5.38
CA HIS A 312 -19.32 -17.21 4.73
C HIS A 312 -19.73 -18.49 3.97
N ASP A 313 -19.53 -19.65 4.57
CA ASP A 313 -20.12 -20.92 4.11
C ASP A 313 -20.52 -21.85 5.30
N ASP A 314 -21.08 -21.30 6.38
CA ASP A 314 -21.84 -22.09 7.38
C ASP A 314 -23.35 -21.81 7.22
N ASP A 315 -23.87 -22.01 6.01
CA ASP A 315 -25.30 -22.11 5.69
C ASP A 315 -25.66 -23.57 5.33
N ASP A 316 -24.94 -24.55 5.88
CA ASP A 316 -25.38 -25.94 5.88
C ASP A 316 -25.92 -26.28 7.28
N ASP A 317 -27.26 -26.32 7.32
CA ASP A 317 -28.10 -26.97 8.32
C ASP A 317 -27.41 -28.23 8.89
N ASP A 318 -27.17 -28.24 10.20
CA ASP A 318 -27.50 -29.39 11.04
C ASP A 318 -27.57 -28.96 12.51
N ASP A 319 -28.78 -29.15 13.07
CA ASP A 319 -29.10 -29.09 14.48
C ASP A 319 -28.12 -29.96 15.30
N ASP A 320 -27.47 -29.38 16.33
CA ASP A 320 -27.47 -29.90 17.70
C ASP A 320 -26.53 -29.11 18.62
N ASP A 321 -27.15 -28.38 19.55
CA ASP A 321 -26.80 -28.18 20.97
C ASP A 321 -25.38 -28.61 21.45
N ASP A 322 -24.54 -27.66 21.86
CA ASP A 322 -24.18 -27.51 23.30
C ASP A 322 -23.46 -26.16 23.55
N GLY A 323 -23.80 -25.51 24.66
CA GLY A 323 -23.24 -24.22 25.04
C GLY A 323 -21.78 -24.31 25.47
N GLY A 324 -20.89 -23.61 24.76
CA GLY A 324 -19.49 -23.50 25.18
C GLY A 324 -18.70 -22.42 24.44
N GLY A 325 -18.46 -21.30 25.11
CA GLY A 325 -17.33 -20.39 24.83
C GLY A 325 -17.51 -19.43 23.66
N GLY A 326 -17.79 -18.16 23.97
CA GLY A 326 -17.60 -17.04 23.04
C GLY A 326 -16.12 -16.79 22.78
N GLY A 327 -15.46 -17.69 22.05
CA GLY A 327 -14.19 -17.44 21.40
C GLY A 327 -14.44 -16.67 20.11
N VAL A 328 -13.63 -15.63 19.86
CA VAL A 328 -13.59 -15.01 18.53
C VAL A 328 -13.17 -16.11 17.55
N PRO A 329 -13.91 -16.38 16.47
CA PRO A 329 -13.56 -17.45 15.54
C PRO A 329 -12.16 -17.21 14.98
N GLU A 330 -11.28 -18.20 15.14
CA GLU A 330 -9.97 -18.20 14.50
C GLU A 330 -10.19 -18.27 12.99
N ARG A 331 -9.71 -17.25 12.26
CA ARG A 331 -9.80 -17.23 10.80
C ARG A 331 -8.88 -18.30 10.22
N SER A 332 -9.43 -19.14 9.34
CA SER A 332 -8.70 -20.23 8.72
C SER A 332 -7.92 -19.77 7.49
N PHE A 333 -6.82 -20.46 7.22
CA PHE A 333 -5.94 -20.18 6.09
C PHE A 333 -5.66 -21.45 5.31
N THR A 334 -5.98 -21.44 4.01
CA THR A 334 -5.78 -22.56 3.10
C THR A 334 -4.55 -22.34 2.24
N LYS A 335 -3.64 -23.32 2.21
CA LYS A 335 -2.47 -23.31 1.32
C LYS A 335 -2.91 -23.41 -0.15
N LEU A 336 -2.55 -22.42 -0.95
CA LEU A 336 -2.81 -22.45 -2.40
C LEU A 336 -1.69 -23.16 -3.16
N PHE A 337 -0.46 -22.67 -3.04
CA PHE A 337 0.72 -23.22 -3.71
C PHE A 337 2.01 -22.75 -3.05
N THR A 338 3.14 -23.28 -3.52
CA THR A 338 4.48 -22.85 -3.11
C THR A 338 5.24 -22.37 -4.33
N ILE A 339 5.77 -21.15 -4.23
CA ILE A 339 6.72 -20.56 -5.18
C ILE A 339 8.09 -21.11 -4.81
N ASN A 340 8.80 -21.70 -5.77
CA ASN A 340 10.14 -22.25 -5.54
C ASN A 340 11.09 -21.76 -6.63
N THR A 341 12.30 -21.38 -6.23
CA THR A 341 13.37 -20.91 -7.13
C THR A 341 14.66 -21.66 -6.82
N PRO A 342 14.89 -22.85 -7.40
CA PRO A 342 15.97 -23.79 -6.99
C PRO A 342 17.41 -23.28 -7.11
N HIS A 343 17.63 -22.13 -7.75
CA HIS A 343 18.94 -21.54 -8.02
C HIS A 343 18.91 -20.01 -7.80
N ALA A 344 17.98 -19.52 -6.98
CA ALA A 344 17.87 -18.11 -6.68
C ALA A 344 17.18 -17.88 -5.34
N TYR A 345 17.61 -16.85 -4.63
CA TYR A 345 16.90 -16.32 -3.47
C TYR A 345 15.72 -15.46 -3.89
N ILE A 346 14.55 -15.74 -3.35
CA ILE A 346 13.40 -14.84 -3.43
C ILE A 346 13.68 -13.68 -2.48
N ILE A 347 13.66 -12.44 -2.96
CA ILE A 347 13.73 -11.24 -2.12
C ILE A 347 12.33 -10.82 -1.67
N ALA A 348 11.36 -10.85 -2.59
CA ALA A 348 9.97 -10.53 -2.30
C ALA A 348 9.02 -11.09 -3.37
N VAL A 349 7.81 -11.44 -2.95
CA VAL A 349 6.66 -11.63 -3.84
C VAL A 349 5.87 -10.32 -3.80
N HIS A 350 5.89 -9.54 -4.88
CA HIS A 350 5.33 -8.19 -4.84
C HIS A 350 3.84 -8.13 -5.12
N ALA A 351 3.36 -8.95 -6.06
CA ALA A 351 1.97 -8.95 -6.48
C ALA A 351 1.63 -10.19 -7.30
N PHE A 352 0.34 -10.42 -7.52
CA PHE A 352 -0.18 -11.46 -8.39
C PHE A 352 -0.91 -10.83 -9.59
N ARG A 353 -0.72 -11.40 -10.78
CA ARG A 353 -1.51 -11.06 -11.96
C ARG A 353 -2.94 -11.57 -11.81
N LYS A 354 -3.87 -11.05 -12.61
CA LYS A 354 -5.24 -11.61 -12.70
C LYS A 354 -5.25 -13.10 -13.06
N SER A 355 -4.28 -13.55 -13.85
CA SER A 355 -4.08 -14.95 -14.22
C SER A 355 -3.67 -15.87 -13.05
N GLY A 356 -3.28 -15.30 -11.90
CA GLY A 356 -2.72 -16.04 -10.76
C GLY A 356 -1.19 -16.18 -10.78
N GLU A 357 -0.53 -15.75 -11.86
CA GLU A 357 0.93 -15.74 -11.93
C GLU A 357 1.52 -14.77 -10.91
N SER A 358 2.58 -15.19 -10.22
CA SER A 358 3.24 -14.42 -9.17
C SER A 358 4.35 -13.55 -9.76
N ILE A 359 4.38 -12.27 -9.42
CA ILE A 359 5.48 -11.37 -9.77
C ILE A 359 6.45 -11.33 -8.61
N ILE A 360 7.61 -11.94 -8.82
CA ILE A 360 8.62 -12.15 -7.78
C ILE A 360 9.93 -11.46 -8.16
N VAL A 361 10.64 -11.02 -7.14
CA VAL A 361 11.97 -10.46 -7.26
C VAL A 361 12.96 -11.48 -6.71
N ILE A 362 13.93 -11.84 -7.54
CA ILE A 362 14.93 -12.87 -7.23
C ILE A 362 16.35 -12.33 -7.36
N VAL A 363 17.28 -12.93 -6.63
CA VAL A 363 18.74 -12.78 -6.80
C VAL A 363 19.30 -14.16 -7.12
N ASP A 364 20.10 -14.25 -8.18
CA ASP A 364 20.76 -15.49 -8.60
C ASP A 364 21.80 -15.94 -7.56
N ASP A 365 21.88 -17.25 -7.29
CA ASP A 365 22.76 -17.81 -6.26
C ASP A 365 24.25 -17.67 -6.59
N ASP A 366 24.58 -17.60 -7.89
CA ASP A 366 25.97 -17.57 -8.40
C ASP A 366 26.57 -16.14 -8.48
N CYS A 367 25.90 -15.13 -7.94
CA CYS A 367 26.33 -13.74 -8.10
C CYS A 367 27.54 -13.40 -7.19
N GLU A 368 28.72 -13.16 -7.78
CA GLU A 368 29.96 -12.84 -7.06
C GLU A 368 29.91 -11.50 -6.28
N SER A 369 28.92 -10.65 -6.54
CA SER A 369 28.64 -9.40 -5.82
C SER A 369 27.15 -9.14 -5.72
N PHE A 370 26.64 -8.77 -4.54
CA PHE A 370 25.23 -8.44 -4.32
C PHE A 370 24.75 -7.17 -5.08
N ASP A 371 25.66 -6.40 -5.68
CA ASP A 371 25.39 -5.04 -6.18
C ASP A 371 24.64 -4.94 -7.52
N ASP A 372 24.44 -6.03 -8.29
CA ASP A 372 24.07 -5.90 -9.71
C ASP A 372 23.00 -6.84 -10.34
N ASP A 373 22.42 -7.84 -9.65
CA ASP A 373 21.57 -8.84 -10.33
C ASP A 373 20.20 -9.14 -9.69
N ILE A 374 19.52 -8.11 -9.18
CA ILE A 374 18.10 -8.26 -8.85
C ILE A 374 17.29 -8.36 -10.15
N SER A 375 16.62 -9.49 -10.35
CA SER A 375 15.76 -9.74 -11.51
C SER A 375 14.30 -9.80 -11.12
N LEU A 376 13.48 -9.08 -11.88
CA LEU A 376 12.03 -9.23 -11.80
C LEU A 376 11.58 -10.36 -12.72
N VAL A 377 10.89 -11.36 -12.16
CA VAL A 377 10.43 -12.53 -12.91
C VAL A 377 8.97 -12.84 -12.61
N LEU A 378 8.34 -13.53 -13.56
CA LEU A 378 7.00 -14.06 -13.44
C LEU A 378 7.09 -15.56 -13.16
N TYR A 379 6.46 -16.00 -12.07
CA TYR A 379 6.33 -17.40 -11.71
C TYR A 379 4.91 -17.87 -11.98
N GLU A 380 4.76 -18.86 -12.86
CA GLU A 380 3.48 -19.47 -13.15
C GLU A 380 3.30 -20.70 -12.25
N PRO A 381 2.25 -20.75 -11.39
CA PRO A 381 2.19 -21.70 -10.30
C PRO A 381 1.94 -23.16 -10.70
N PHE A 382 1.28 -23.42 -11.83
CA PHE A 382 0.92 -24.80 -12.23
C PHE A 382 2.07 -25.53 -12.95
N THR A 383 2.70 -24.88 -13.91
CA THR A 383 3.86 -25.38 -14.67
C THR A 383 5.19 -25.10 -13.97
N LYS A 384 5.19 -24.24 -12.94
CA LYS A 384 6.39 -23.77 -12.21
C LYS A 384 7.39 -23.05 -13.10
N ARG A 385 6.91 -22.50 -14.21
CA ARG A 385 7.75 -21.79 -15.18
C ARG A 385 8.10 -20.42 -14.64
N ILE A 386 9.39 -20.08 -14.74
CA ILE A 386 9.90 -18.74 -14.44
C ILE A 386 10.18 -18.03 -15.77
N THR A 387 9.64 -16.82 -15.92
CA THR A 387 9.84 -15.97 -17.10
C THR A 387 10.42 -14.63 -16.70
N ASN A 388 11.57 -14.26 -17.23
CA ASN A 388 12.20 -12.98 -16.93
C ASN A 388 11.44 -11.82 -17.56
N LEU A 389 11.16 -10.77 -16.78
CA LEU A 389 10.41 -9.60 -17.24
C LEU A 389 11.32 -8.54 -17.88
N GLY A 390 12.63 -8.77 -17.97
CA GLY A 390 13.60 -7.84 -18.56
C GLY A 390 13.76 -6.54 -17.78
N ILE A 391 13.40 -6.54 -16.49
CA ILE A 391 13.59 -5.43 -15.56
C ILE A 391 14.64 -5.89 -14.56
N LYS A 392 15.79 -5.24 -14.61
CA LYS A 392 16.87 -5.41 -13.64
C LYS A 392 16.85 -4.25 -12.66
N GLY A 393 17.13 -4.54 -11.40
CA GLY A 393 17.30 -3.56 -10.33
C GLY A 393 18.68 -3.69 -9.68
N THR A 394 18.88 -2.91 -8.61
CA THR A 394 20.06 -2.98 -7.74
C THR A 394 19.58 -3.11 -6.30
N GLU A 395 20.39 -3.68 -5.41
CA GLU A 395 20.02 -3.85 -4.01
C GLU A 395 19.84 -2.52 -3.25
N HIS A 396 20.55 -1.47 -3.65
CA HIS A 396 20.60 -0.22 -2.89
C HIS A 396 19.38 0.69 -3.08
N VAL A 397 18.50 0.40 -4.04
CA VAL A 397 17.29 1.19 -4.28
C VAL A 397 16.06 0.31 -4.11
N PRO A 398 15.14 0.66 -3.18
CA PRO A 398 13.88 -0.05 -3.03
C PRO A 398 13.15 -0.06 -4.37
N THR A 399 13.12 -1.23 -5.01
CA THR A 399 12.23 -1.52 -6.12
C THR A 399 10.90 -1.84 -5.49
N PHE A 400 9.85 -1.14 -5.90
CA PHE A 400 8.51 -1.49 -5.47
C PHE A 400 7.56 -1.44 -6.65
N MET A 401 6.56 -2.30 -6.55
CA MET A 401 5.51 -2.42 -7.53
C MET A 401 4.16 -2.44 -6.85
N ARG A 402 3.20 -1.80 -7.50
CA ARG A 402 1.82 -1.73 -7.03
C ARG A 402 0.89 -1.77 -8.22
N TYR A 403 -0.18 -2.57 -8.09
CA TYR A 403 -1.28 -2.47 -9.02
C TYR A 403 -2.08 -1.21 -8.77
N TYR A 404 -2.49 -0.56 -9.84
CA TYR A 404 -3.41 0.56 -9.79
C TYR A 404 -4.40 0.46 -10.96
N MET A 405 -5.58 1.04 -10.75
CA MET A 405 -6.63 1.21 -11.77
C MET A 405 -6.68 2.66 -12.22
N GLU A 406 -7.24 2.93 -13.39
CA GLU A 406 -7.39 4.30 -13.87
C GLU A 406 -8.43 5.09 -13.05
N THR A 407 -8.07 6.27 -12.52
CA THR A 407 -8.98 7.07 -11.69
C THR A 407 -8.94 8.56 -12.01
N LEU A 408 -10.03 9.28 -11.71
CA LEU A 408 -10.11 10.74 -11.75
C LEU A 408 -9.79 11.39 -10.39
N LEU A 409 -9.58 10.60 -9.34
CA LEU A 409 -9.22 11.13 -8.03
C LEU A 409 -7.99 12.05 -8.12
N LEU A 410 -8.01 13.15 -7.36
CA LEU A 410 -7.07 14.28 -7.41
C LEU A 410 -7.17 15.22 -8.62
N LEU A 411 -8.09 15.00 -9.57
CA LEU A 411 -8.21 15.87 -10.74
C LEU A 411 -8.55 17.32 -10.36
N ASP A 412 -9.39 17.47 -9.35
CA ASP A 412 -9.85 18.72 -8.72
C ASP A 412 -8.76 19.39 -7.86
N GLN A 413 -7.70 18.66 -7.50
CA GLN A 413 -6.64 19.19 -6.65
C GLN A 413 -5.67 20.09 -7.44
N PRO A 414 -5.17 21.18 -6.81
CA PRO A 414 -4.14 22.01 -7.43
C PRO A 414 -2.82 21.25 -7.49
N ASN A 415 -2.01 21.57 -8.50
CA ASN A 415 -0.65 21.04 -8.59
C ASN A 415 0.26 21.69 -7.55
N ASP A 416 1.36 21.01 -7.21
CA ASP A 416 2.45 21.54 -6.39
C ASP A 416 1.97 22.11 -5.04
N MET A 417 1.11 21.35 -4.36
CA MET A 417 0.62 21.69 -3.03
C MET A 417 1.20 20.76 -1.97
N ILE A 418 1.43 21.31 -0.80
CA ILE A 418 1.75 20.57 0.42
C ILE A 418 0.78 20.96 1.54
N TYR A 419 0.31 19.94 2.25
CA TYR A 419 -0.44 20.08 3.50
C TYR A 419 0.52 19.94 4.67
N ASP A 420 0.58 20.95 5.53
CA ASP A 420 1.41 20.93 6.74
C ASP A 420 0.67 21.65 7.87
N LYS A 421 0.48 20.97 9.01
CA LYS A 421 -0.23 21.49 10.20
C LYS A 421 -1.61 22.08 9.88
N GLY A 422 -2.36 21.44 8.98
CA GLY A 422 -3.69 21.88 8.56
C GLY A 422 -3.71 23.06 7.59
N GLU A 423 -2.55 23.57 7.18
CA GLU A 423 -2.46 24.59 6.16
C GLU A 423 -2.09 23.99 4.80
N LYS A 424 -2.78 24.45 3.76
CA LYS A 424 -2.50 24.12 2.37
C LYS A 424 -1.63 25.21 1.75
N ARG A 425 -0.39 24.86 1.37
CA ARG A 425 0.61 25.81 0.85
C ARG A 425 1.13 25.39 -0.52
N ARG A 426 1.54 26.36 -1.34
CA ARG A 426 2.30 26.07 -2.57
C ARG A 426 3.68 25.56 -2.21
N LEU A 427 4.13 24.53 -2.92
CA LEU A 427 5.38 23.84 -2.68
C LEU A 427 6.59 24.79 -2.71
N GLU A 428 6.62 25.72 -3.67
CA GLU A 428 7.70 26.71 -3.79
C GLU A 428 7.83 27.60 -2.56
N ALA A 429 6.71 28.14 -2.09
CA ALA A 429 6.67 29.01 -0.92
C ALA A 429 7.02 28.24 0.36
N TYR A 430 6.67 26.95 0.41
CA TYR A 430 7.03 26.08 1.51
C TYR A 430 8.54 25.85 1.61
N MET A 431 9.19 25.61 0.47
CA MET A 431 10.63 25.35 0.41
C MET A 431 11.52 26.58 0.69
N GLN A 432 11.01 27.80 0.52
CA GLN A 432 11.78 29.02 0.80
C GLN A 432 11.82 29.40 2.29
N ARG A 433 10.93 28.84 3.11
CA ARG A 433 10.78 29.21 4.54
C ARG A 433 11.54 28.30 5.49
N THR A 434 12.24 27.30 4.97
CA THR A 434 12.89 26.24 5.71
C THR A 434 14.25 25.98 5.14
#